data_AF-A0A518GTC1-F1
#
_entry.id   AF-A0A518GTC1-F1
#
_cell.length_a   1.000
_cell.length_b   1.000
_cell.length_c   1.000
_cell.angle_alpha   90.00
_cell.angle_beta   90.00
_cell.angle_gamma   90.00
#
_symmetry.space_group_name_H-M   'P 1'
#
loop_
_entity.id
_entity.type
_entity.pdbx_description
1 polymer ?
#
loop_
_entity_poly.entity_id
_entity_poly.type
_entity_poly.pdbx_seq_one_letter_code
_entity_poly.pdbx_strand_id
1 'polypeptide(L)'
;MRFEDWDFAVLINACEVMIWVGLAVVVALRPLFPPVQPAQLLKEARLRRWMAIALVLFGLSDAVEIGSGAWWRPWWLLAWKATCVIAISVIGSVLYLRSRERDEKDLSA
;
A
#
# COMPACT_ATOMS: atom_id res chain seq x y z
N MET A 1 -20.52 17.75 22.58
CA MET A 1 -20.32 16.90 21.39
C MET A 1 -18.84 16.88 21.06
N ARG A 2 -18.06 16.00 21.70
CA ARG A 2 -16.60 15.87 21.45
C ARG A 2 -16.06 14.44 21.68
N PHE A 3 -16.90 13.52 22.17
CA PHE A 3 -16.51 12.15 22.49
C PHE A 3 -16.87 11.18 21.35
N GLU A 4 -18.09 11.24 20.80
CA GLU A 4 -18.48 10.40 19.64
C GLU A 4 -17.56 10.56 18.42
N ASP A 5 -17.22 11.80 18.03
CA ASP A 5 -16.36 12.04 16.86
C ASP A 5 -14.97 11.40 16.99
N TRP A 6 -14.48 11.27 18.23
CA TRP A 6 -13.19 10.68 18.53
C TRP A 6 -13.21 9.16 18.38
N ASP A 7 -14.26 8.51 18.88
CA ASP A 7 -14.42 7.05 18.76
C ASP A 7 -14.60 6.63 17.29
N PHE A 8 -15.35 7.40 16.51
CA PHE A 8 -15.50 7.15 15.06
C PHE A 8 -14.18 7.33 14.30
N ALA A 9 -13.42 8.37 14.59
CA ALA A 9 -12.12 8.61 13.95
C ALA A 9 -11.12 7.47 14.25
N VAL A 10 -11.09 7.01 15.50
CA VAL A 10 -10.25 5.87 15.91
C VAL A 10 -10.63 4.60 15.14
N LEU A 11 -11.94 4.30 15.04
CA LEU A 11 -12.43 3.12 14.34
C LEU A 11 -12.08 3.16 12.84
N ILE A 12 -12.31 4.30 12.19
CA ILE A 12 -12.01 4.49 10.76
C ILE A 12 -10.52 4.31 10.51
N ASN A 13 -9.67 4.99 11.27
CA ASN A 13 -8.22 4.86 11.11
C ASN A 13 -7.72 3.45 11.42
N ALA A 14 -8.31 2.76 12.41
CA ALA A 14 -7.98 1.35 12.66
C ALA A 14 -8.36 0.45 11.48
N CYS A 15 -9.52 0.67 10.86
CA CYS A 15 -9.91 -0.03 9.64
C CYS A 15 -8.95 0.27 8.49
N GLU A 16 -8.54 1.53 8.32
CA GLU A 16 -7.56 1.93 7.29
C GLU A 16 -6.22 1.22 7.49
N VAL A 17 -5.67 1.22 8.72
CA VAL A 17 -4.44 0.49 9.06
C VAL A 17 -4.55 -0.98 8.64
N MET A 18 -5.66 -1.63 8.98
CA MET A 18 -5.91 -3.04 8.66
C MET A 18 -5.99 -3.28 7.15
N ILE A 19 -6.62 -2.36 6.40
CA ILE A 19 -6.72 -2.42 4.93
C ILE A 19 -5.33 -2.30 4.31
N TRP A 20 -4.53 -1.31 4.72
CA TRP A 20 -3.20 -1.06 4.13
C TRP A 20 -2.20 -2.16 4.45
N VAL A 21 -2.20 -2.66 5.69
CA VAL A 21 -1.37 -3.80 6.10
C VAL A 21 -1.85 -5.08 5.42
N GLY A 22 -3.17 -5.30 5.32
CA GLY A 22 -3.74 -6.44 4.59
C GLY A 22 -3.33 -6.44 3.11
N LEU A 23 -3.38 -5.28 2.45
CA LEU A 23 -2.88 -5.10 1.08
C LEU A 23 -1.38 -5.40 0.97
N ALA A 24 -0.57 -4.94 1.93
CA ALA A 24 0.86 -5.25 1.97
C ALA A 24 1.12 -6.76 2.06
N VAL A 25 0.34 -7.45 2.90
CA VAL A 25 0.39 -8.91 3.04
C VAL A 25 -0.02 -9.58 1.73
N VAL A 26 -1.11 -9.16 1.08
CA VAL A 26 -1.54 -9.72 -0.22
C VAL A 26 -0.45 -9.53 -1.28
N VAL A 27 0.17 -8.35 -1.36
CA VAL A 27 1.28 -8.08 -2.30
C VAL A 27 2.49 -8.97 -2.00
N ALA A 28 2.80 -9.20 -0.72
CA ALA A 28 3.90 -10.05 -0.28
C ALA A 28 3.63 -11.56 -0.47
N LEU A 29 2.38 -11.99 -0.29
CA LEU A 29 1.93 -13.39 -0.43
C LEU A 29 1.50 -13.73 -1.86
N ARG A 30 1.45 -12.77 -2.79
CA ARG A 30 1.21 -13.01 -4.22
C ARG A 30 2.09 -14.10 -4.87
N PRO A 31 3.34 -14.39 -4.43
CA PRO A 31 4.10 -15.56 -4.88
C PRO A 31 3.47 -16.91 -4.50
N LEU A 32 2.63 -16.96 -3.47
CA LEU A 32 1.98 -18.18 -2.96
C LEU A 32 0.68 -18.51 -3.69
N PHE A 33 0.17 -17.61 -4.53
CA PHE A 33 -1.02 -17.82 -5.35
C PHE A 33 -0.68 -17.69 -6.86
N PRO A 34 0.01 -18.65 -7.50
CA PRO A 34 0.32 -18.58 -8.93
C PRO A 34 -0.76 -19.22 -9.83
N PRO A 35 -0.97 -18.60 -11.01
CA PRO A 35 -0.39 -19.14 -12.25
C PRO A 35 0.76 -18.26 -12.82
N VAL A 36 1.54 -17.58 -11.97
CA VAL A 36 2.62 -16.66 -12.41
C VAL A 36 3.98 -17.36 -12.45
N GLN A 37 4.74 -17.18 -13.54
CA GLN A 37 6.06 -17.80 -13.75
C GLN A 37 7.12 -17.35 -12.71
N PRO A 38 7.88 -18.27 -12.08
CA PRO A 38 8.76 -17.99 -10.94
C PRO A 38 9.94 -17.05 -11.27
N ALA A 39 10.46 -17.08 -12.51
CA ALA A 39 11.53 -16.17 -12.94
C ALA A 39 11.12 -14.69 -12.92
N GLN A 40 9.82 -14.41 -13.08
CA GLN A 40 9.27 -13.06 -13.12
C GLN A 40 9.06 -12.48 -11.72
N LEU A 41 8.68 -13.35 -10.77
CA LEU A 41 8.57 -12.99 -9.35
C LEU A 41 9.90 -12.46 -8.81
N LEU A 42 11.03 -13.04 -9.19
CA LEU A 42 12.36 -12.58 -8.77
C LEU A 42 12.70 -11.19 -9.32
N LYS A 43 12.39 -10.92 -10.59
CA LYS A 43 12.68 -9.64 -11.26
C LYS A 43 11.85 -8.49 -10.66
N GLU A 44 10.61 -8.77 -10.27
CA GLU A 44 9.71 -7.81 -9.62
C GLU A 44 9.77 -7.82 -8.09
N ALA A 45 10.50 -8.77 -7.48
CA ALA A 45 10.56 -8.95 -6.03
C ALA A 45 11.03 -7.68 -5.29
N ARG A 46 11.93 -6.92 -5.90
CA ARG A 46 12.40 -5.65 -5.33
C ARG A 46 11.28 -4.61 -5.30
N LEU A 47 10.58 -4.41 -6.41
CA LEU A 47 9.45 -3.46 -6.52
C LEU A 47 8.30 -3.85 -5.59
N ARG A 48 7.94 -5.13 -5.54
CA ARG A 48 6.89 -5.65 -4.64
C ARG A 48 7.25 -5.47 -3.17
N ARG A 49 8.51 -5.68 -2.79
CA ARG A 49 8.99 -5.39 -1.42
C ARG A 49 8.84 -3.91 -1.09
N TRP A 50 9.27 -3.02 -1.98
CA TRP A 50 9.09 -1.57 -1.79
C TRP A 50 7.62 -1.15 -1.71
N MET A 51 6.75 -1.76 -2.52
CA MET A 51 5.30 -1.56 -2.45
C MET A 51 4.73 -1.97 -1.09
N ALA A 52 5.08 -3.16 -0.61
CA ALA A 52 4.64 -3.66 0.70
C ALA A 52 5.14 -2.77 1.83
N ILE A 53 6.39 -2.32 1.79
CA ILE A 53 6.95 -1.38 2.77
C ILE A 53 6.17 -0.05 2.73
N ALA A 54 5.91 0.51 1.54
CA ALA A 54 5.18 1.77 1.40
C ALA A 54 3.74 1.67 1.94
N LEU A 55 3.06 0.55 1.71
CA LEU A 55 1.72 0.25 2.24
C LEU A 55 1.74 0.13 3.77
N VAL A 56 2.70 -0.57 4.36
CA VAL A 56 2.85 -0.66 5.82
C VAL A 56 3.17 0.70 6.42
N LEU A 57 4.06 1.47 5.80
CA LEU A 57 4.38 2.83 6.25
C LEU A 57 3.19 3.78 6.14
N PHE A 58 2.33 3.60 5.13
CA PHE A 58 1.10 4.37 5.02
C PHE A 58 0.11 4.02 6.13
N GLY A 59 -0.14 2.71 6.37
CA GLY A 59 -0.96 2.28 7.49
C GLY A 59 -0.40 2.72 8.84
N LEU A 60 0.92 2.74 9.02
CA LEU A 60 1.54 3.28 10.24
C LEU A 60 1.29 4.78 10.40
N SER A 61 1.24 5.55 9.31
CA SER A 61 0.89 6.97 9.35
C SER A 61 -0.56 7.20 9.81
N ASP A 62 -1.49 6.30 9.46
CA ASP A 62 -2.88 6.32 9.94
C ASP A 62 -2.99 5.93 11.42
N ALA A 63 -2.12 5.04 11.91
CA ALA A 63 -2.03 4.73 13.33
C ALA A 63 -1.49 5.92 14.16
N VAL A 64 -0.55 6.68 13.62
CA VAL A 64 -0.05 7.91 14.27
C VAL A 64 -1.11 9.01 14.30
N GLU A 65 -2.04 9.02 13.34
CA GLU A 65 -3.21 9.90 13.35
C GLU A 65 -4.15 9.62 14.53
N ILE A 66 -4.33 8.36 14.92
CA ILE A 66 -5.09 7.98 16.14
C ILE A 66 -4.48 8.65 17.38
N GLY A 67 -3.15 8.70 17.47
CA GLY A 67 -2.46 9.30 18.62
C GLY A 67 -2.36 10.84 18.58
N SER A 68 -2.38 11.44 17.39
CA SER A 68 -2.24 12.90 17.23
C SER A 68 -3.58 13.62 17.16
N GLY A 69 -4.68 12.92 16.86
CA GLY A 69 -6.03 13.48 16.78
C GLY A 69 -6.23 14.48 15.63
N ALA A 70 -5.27 14.58 14.71
CA ALA A 70 -5.31 15.47 13.56
C ALA A 70 -4.51 14.91 12.38
N TRP A 71 -5.14 14.77 11.23
CA TRP A 71 -4.51 14.25 10.01
C TRP A 71 -3.38 15.13 9.45
N TRP A 72 -3.28 16.40 9.86
CA TRP A 72 -2.27 17.36 9.38
C TRP A 72 -1.29 17.87 10.43
N ARG A 73 -1.44 17.51 11.72
CA ARG A 73 -0.54 17.96 12.80
C ARG A 73 0.16 16.77 13.46
N PRO A 74 1.51 16.73 13.44
CA PRO A 74 2.45 17.64 12.78
C PRO A 74 2.43 17.54 11.25
N TRP A 75 2.84 18.60 10.54
CA TRP A 75 2.81 18.67 9.06
C TRP A 75 3.64 17.56 8.37
N TRP A 76 4.60 16.98 9.09
CA TRP A 76 5.33 15.80 8.64
C TRP A 76 4.45 14.58 8.37
N LEU A 77 3.29 14.43 9.03
CA LEU A 77 2.34 13.37 8.72
C LEU A 77 1.83 13.49 7.29
N LEU A 78 1.51 14.71 6.85
CA LEU A 78 1.04 14.96 5.49
C LEU A 78 2.16 14.68 4.48
N ALA A 79 3.40 15.09 4.77
CA ALA A 79 4.55 14.78 3.92
C ALA A 79 4.82 13.26 3.83
N TRP A 80 4.70 12.53 4.93
CA TRP A 80 4.80 11.08 4.96
C TRP A 80 3.69 10.44 4.11
N LYS A 81 2.42 10.78 4.36
CA LYS A 81 1.28 10.28 3.58
C LYS A 81 1.47 10.54 2.09
N ALA A 82 1.84 11.76 1.70
CA ALA A 82 2.10 12.11 0.31
C ALA A 82 3.24 11.28 -0.31
N THR A 83 4.35 11.09 0.42
CA THR A 83 5.48 10.29 -0.05
C THR A 83 5.08 8.82 -0.26
N CYS A 84 4.33 8.25 0.68
CA CYS A 84 3.81 6.89 0.57
C CYS A 84 2.85 6.75 -0.61
N VAL A 85 1.89 7.66 -0.79
CA VAL A 85 0.95 7.64 -1.91
C VAL A 85 1.69 7.71 -3.24
N ILE A 86 2.65 8.62 -3.40
CA ILE A 86 3.45 8.73 -4.62
C ILE A 86 4.21 7.42 -4.89
N ALA A 87 4.85 6.84 -3.86
CA ALA A 87 5.58 5.58 -4.02
C ALA A 87 4.64 4.43 -4.44
N ILE A 88 3.48 4.31 -3.79
CA ILE A 88 2.46 3.30 -4.12
C ILE A 88 1.95 3.48 -5.55
N SER A 89 1.62 4.71 -5.95
CA SER A 89 1.13 5.01 -7.30
C SER A 89 2.19 4.71 -8.37
N VAL A 90 3.43 5.18 -8.18
CA VAL A 90 4.51 4.95 -9.16
C VAL A 90 4.84 3.47 -9.28
N ILE A 91 5.02 2.76 -8.17
CA ILE A 91 5.36 1.33 -8.19
C ILE A 91 4.18 0.52 -8.74
N GLY A 92 2.95 0.85 -8.34
CA GLY A 92 1.72 0.22 -8.83
C GLY A 92 1.56 0.39 -10.35
N SER A 93 1.73 1.60 -10.88
CA SER A 93 1.68 1.86 -12.32
C SER A 93 2.76 1.11 -13.08
N VAL A 94 4.00 1.06 -12.57
CA VAL A 94 5.09 0.30 -13.22
C VAL A 94 4.77 -1.19 -13.27
N LEU A 95 4.25 -1.77 -12.18
CA LEU A 95 3.85 -3.18 -12.16
C LEU A 95 2.65 -3.43 -13.11
N TYR A 96 1.68 -2.52 -13.15
CA TYR A 96 0.51 -2.62 -14.02
C TYR A 96 0.89 -2.58 -15.51
N LEU A 97 1.72 -1.61 -15.91
CA LEU A 97 2.18 -1.50 -17.30
C LEU A 97 2.97 -2.73 -17.74
N ARG A 98 3.83 -3.26 -16.86
CA ARG A 98 4.59 -4.50 -17.13
C ARG A 98 3.71 -5.75 -17.21
N SER A 99 2.63 -5.80 -16.43
CA SER A 99 1.64 -6.86 -16.56
C SER A 99 0.89 -6.77 -17.89
N ARG A 100 0.49 -5.56 -18.29
CA ARG A 100 -0.23 -5.34 -19.56
C ARG A 100 0.61 -5.68 -20.79
N GLU A 101 1.87 -5.22 -20.84
CA GLU A 101 2.81 -5.57 -21.93
C GLU A 101 3.08 -7.07 -22.04
N ARG A 102 2.86 -7.82 -20.96
CA ARG A 102 3.05 -9.27 -20.90
C ARG A 102 1.84 -10.01 -21.45
N ASP A 103 0.64 -9.62 -21.01
CA ASP A 103 -0.61 -10.20 -21.51
C ASP A 103 -0.72 -10.04 -23.04
N GLU A 104 -0.24 -8.92 -23.58
CA GLU A 104 -0.18 -8.67 -25.03
C GLU A 104 0.81 -9.59 -25.77
N LYS A 105 1.94 -9.93 -25.15
CA LYS A 105 2.93 -10.88 -25.73
C LYS A 105 2.42 -12.32 -25.69
N ASP A 106 1.76 -12.71 -24.60
CA ASP A 106 1.19 -14.05 -24.44
C ASP A 106 0.03 -14.29 -25.43
N LEU A 107 -0.70 -13.24 -25.82
CA LEU A 107 -1.76 -13.32 -26.84
C LEU A 107 -1.23 -13.36 -28.29
N SER A 108 0.02 -12.91 -28.51
CA SER A 108 0.66 -12.83 -29.82
C SER A 108 1.59 -14.02 -30.14
N ALA A 109 1.80 -14.91 -29.17
CA ALA A 109 2.66 -16.10 -29.25
C ALA A 109 1.83 -17.37 -29.51
#